data_AF-A0AAE9QUS9-F1
#
_entry.id   AF-A0AAE9QUS9-F1
#
_cell.length_a   1.000
_cell.length_b   1.000
_cell.length_c   1.000
_cell.angle_alpha   90.00
_cell.angle_beta   90.00
_cell.angle_gamma   90.00
#
_symmetry.space_group_name_H-M   'P 1'
#
loop_
_entity.id
_entity.type
_entity.pdbx_description
1 polymer ?
#
loop_
_entity_poly.entity_id
_entity_poly.type
_entity_poly.pdbx_seq_one_letter_code
_entity_poly.pdbx_strand_id
1 'polypeptide(L)' 'MATIKGDKGYVESEGGYSIKIDSELKIIESKFGSEKYSYKDGKLTTNFTGVESDFYKKGSKACEEALKKYGYKEVGKE' A
#
# COMPACT_ATOMS: atom_id res chain seq x y z
N MET A 1 2.23 8.44 -1.28
CA MET A 1 0.96 7.70 -1.05
C MET A 1 0.82 6.65 -2.14
N ALA A 2 0.04 5.58 -1.93
CA ALA A 2 -0.25 4.63 -3.00
C ALA A 2 -1.77 4.43 -3.11
N THR A 3 -2.28 4.47 -4.34
CA THR A 3 -3.69 4.15 -4.64
C THR A 3 -3.72 2.82 -5.36
N ILE A 4 -4.45 1.83 -4.83
CA ILE A 4 -4.62 0.51 -5.43
C ILE A 4 -6.10 0.29 -5.71
N LYS A 5 -6.42 -0.11 -6.96
CA LYS A 5 -7.77 -0.43 -7.43
C LYS A 5 -7.70 -1.71 -8.26
N GLY A 6 -8.23 -2.81 -7.72
CA GLY A 6 -8.13 -4.14 -8.36
C GLY A 6 -6.68 -4.59 -8.46
N ASP A 7 -6.27 -5.04 -9.65
CA ASP A 7 -4.92 -5.51 -9.98
C ASP A 7 -3.94 -4.37 -10.33
N LYS A 8 -4.36 -3.11 -10.24
CA LYS A 8 -3.53 -1.95 -10.61
C LYS A 8 -3.40 -0.97 -9.47
N GLY A 9 -2.27 -0.28 -9.43
CA GLY A 9 -2.06 0.83 -8.51
C GLY A 9 -1.14 1.90 -9.07
N TYR A 10 -1.05 2.99 -8.34
CA TYR A 10 -0.16 4.10 -8.63
C TYR A 10 0.47 4.59 -7.33
N VAL A 11 1.78 4.85 -7.39
CA VAL A 11 2.59 5.32 -6.28
C VAL A 11 2.94 6.78 -6.52
N GLU A 12 2.43 7.65 -5.65
CA GLU A 12 2.73 9.07 -5.63
C GLU A 12 4.05 9.29 -4.88
N SER A 13 5.08 9.59 -5.67
CA SER A 13 6.44 9.99 -5.28
C SER A 13 6.97 10.97 -6.34
N GLU A 14 8.16 11.57 -6.16
CA GLU A 14 8.84 12.31 -7.23
C GLU A 14 9.08 11.38 -8.43
N GLY A 15 8.40 11.66 -9.56
CA GLY A 15 8.42 10.79 -10.74
C GLY A 15 7.53 9.54 -10.63
N GLY A 16 6.42 9.66 -9.91
CA GLY A 16 5.45 8.61 -9.59
C GLY A 16 5.17 7.58 -10.69
N TYR A 17 4.86 6.36 -10.27
CA TYR A 17 4.88 5.20 -11.14
C TYR A 17 3.70 4.26 -10.89
N SER A 18 3.30 3.57 -11.96
CA SER A 18 2.28 2.53 -11.89
C SER A 18 2.85 1.25 -11.31
N ILE A 19 2.00 0.53 -10.60
CA ILE A 19 2.25 -0.82 -10.09
C ILE A 19 1.14 -1.77 -10.55
N LYS A 20 1.48 -3.04 -10.67
CA LYS A 20 0.53 -4.12 -10.93
C LYS A 20 0.59 -5.12 -9.77
N ILE A 21 -0.57 -5.60 -9.35
CA ILE A 21 -0.70 -6.54 -8.23
C ILE A 21 -1.11 -7.89 -8.82
N ASP A 22 -0.26 -8.89 -8.61
CA ASP A 22 -0.58 -10.28 -8.88
C ASP A 22 -0.94 -10.97 -7.56
N SER A 23 -2.23 -11.28 -7.39
CA SER A 23 -2.73 -11.90 -6.16
C SER A 23 -2.45 -13.40 -6.07
N GLU A 24 -2.25 -14.07 -7.19
CA GLU A 24 -1.95 -15.50 -7.22
C GLU A 24 -0.50 -15.75 -6.79
N LEU A 25 0.42 -14.94 -7.33
CA LEU A 25 1.85 -15.00 -7.03
C LEU A 25 2.24 -14.20 -5.79
N LYS A 26 1.34 -13.35 -5.28
CA LYS A 26 1.57 -12.42 -4.16
C LYS A 26 2.76 -11.48 -4.40
N ILE A 27 2.82 -10.91 -5.59
CA ILE A 27 3.85 -9.94 -6.00
C ILE A 27 3.22 -8.62 -6.45
N ILE A 28 3.97 -7.54 -6.25
CA ILE A 28 3.70 -6.21 -6.80
C ILE A 28 4.81 -5.91 -7.81
N GLU A 29 4.43 -5.72 -9.05
CA GLU A 29 5.33 -5.37 -10.14
C GLU A 29 5.35 -3.85 -10.35
N SER A 30 6.54 -3.31 -10.60
CA SER A 30 6.78 -1.90 -10.88
C SER A 30 7.87 -1.75 -11.95
N LYS A 31 8.13 -0.52 -12.40
CA LYS A 31 9.26 -0.22 -13.29
C LYS A 31 10.64 -0.56 -12.70
N PHE A 32 10.73 -0.80 -11.39
CA PHE A 32 11.97 -1.12 -10.67
C PHE A 32 12.14 -2.62 -10.39
N GLY A 33 11.16 -3.46 -10.76
CA GLY A 33 11.16 -4.89 -10.47
C GLY A 33 9.88 -5.35 -9.77
N SER A 34 9.91 -6.60 -9.30
CA SER A 34 8.80 -7.26 -8.62
C SER A 34 9.14 -7.53 -7.15
N GLU A 35 8.30 -7.06 -6.24
CA GLU A 35 8.47 -7.26 -4.80
C GLU A 35 7.35 -8.13 -4.26
N LYS A 36 7.66 -9.05 -3.34
CA LYS A 36 6.63 -9.83 -2.65
C LYS A 36 5.81 -8.94 -1.74
N TYR A 37 4.56 -9.33 -1.51
CA TYR A 37 3.73 -8.70 -0.50
C TYR A 37 2.99 -9.71 0.36
N SER A 38 2.65 -9.26 1.57
CA SER A 38 1.70 -9.94 2.44
C SER A 38 0.49 -9.05 2.64
N TYR A 39 -0.71 -9.61 2.49
CA TYR A 39 -1.95 -8.90 2.77
C TYR A 39 -2.77 -9.69 3.77
N LYS A 40 -3.02 -9.10 4.95
CA LYS A 40 -3.78 -9.71 6.03
C LYS A 40 -4.60 -8.67 6.76
N ASP A 41 -5.89 -8.92 6.94
CA ASP A 41 -6.81 -8.08 7.75
C ASP A 41 -6.79 -6.58 7.38
N GLY A 42 -6.57 -6.23 6.11
CA GLY A 42 -6.51 -4.84 5.67
C GLY A 42 -5.13 -4.18 5.79
N LYS A 43 -4.11 -4.91 6.24
CA LYS A 43 -2.70 -4.52 6.26
C LYS A 43 -1.95 -5.17 5.10
N LEU A 44 -1.30 -4.34 4.28
CA LEU A 44 -0.39 -4.72 3.20
C LEU A 44 1.05 -4.43 3.65
N THR A 45 1.91 -5.43 3.67
CA THR A 45 3.35 -5.27 3.97
C THR A 45 4.16 -5.62 2.73
N THR A 46 5.03 -4.70 2.29
CA THR A 46 5.79 -4.84 1.04
C THR A 46 6.89 -3.79 0.97
N ASN A 47 7.82 -3.96 0.03
CA ASN A 47 9.00 -3.11 -0.17
C ASN A 47 9.04 -2.47 -1.59
N PHE A 48 7.91 -2.37 -2.29
CA PHE A 48 7.88 -1.76 -3.64
C PHE A 48 8.27 -0.26 -3.67
N THR A 49 8.31 0.41 -2.51
CA THR A 49 8.78 1.79 -2.36
C THR A 49 10.29 1.90 -2.09
N GLY A 50 11.02 0.79 -2.06
CA GLY A 50 12.46 0.73 -1.76
C GLY A 50 12.79 0.61 -0.26
N VAL A 51 11.77 0.73 0.61
CA VAL A 51 11.84 0.36 2.03
C VAL A 51 10.60 -0.47 2.38
N GLU A 52 10.78 -1.53 3.16
CA GLU A 52 9.67 -2.34 3.67
C GLU A 52 8.74 -1.47 4.54
N SER A 53 7.46 -1.43 4.18
CA SER A 53 6.48 -0.57 4.81
C SER A 53 5.12 -1.25 4.91
N ASP A 54 4.38 -0.83 5.94
CA ASP A 54 3.02 -1.25 6.20
C ASP A 54 2.03 -0.22 5.65
N PHE A 55 1.17 -0.66 4.72
CA PHE A 55 0.09 0.12 4.14
C PHE A 55 -1.25 -0.41 4.64
N TYR A 56 -2.14 0.51 5.02
CA TYR A 56 -3.45 0.14 5.59
C TYR A 56 -4.57 0.53 4.63
N LYS A 57 -5.46 -0.42 4.33
CA LYS A 57 -6.63 -0.17 3.51
C LYS A 57 -7.53 0.84 4.21
N LYS A 58 -7.79 1.98 3.57
CA LYS A 58 -8.69 3.02 4.09
C LYS A 58 -10.06 2.42 4.44
N GLY A 59 -10.57 2.74 5.63
CA GLY A 59 -11.84 2.23 6.16
C GLY A 59 -11.79 0.79 6.70
N SER A 60 -10.61 0.17 6.79
CA SER A 60 -10.44 -1.10 7.51
C SER A 60 -10.15 -0.89 9.00
N LYS A 61 -10.46 -1.90 9.82
CA LYS A 61 -10.10 -1.91 11.25
C LYS A 61 -8.60 -1.67 11.47
N ALA A 62 -7.75 -2.30 10.66
CA ALA A 62 -6.31 -2.12 10.75
C ALA A 62 -5.88 -0.67 10.48
N CYS A 63 -6.57 0.03 9.58
CA CYS A 63 -6.36 1.47 9.37
C CYS A 63 -6.79 2.27 10.60
N GLU A 64 -7.99 2.04 11.15
CA GLU A 64 -8.45 2.73 12.36
C GLU A 64 -7.51 2.52 13.56
N GLU A 65 -7.01 1.30 13.75
CA GLU A 65 -6.05 0.98 14.80
C GLU A 65 -4.68 1.64 14.55
N ALA A 66 -4.20 1.66 13.30
CA ALA A 66 -2.97 2.37 12.95
C ALA A 66 -3.10 3.89 13.18
N LEU A 67 -4.22 4.50 12.81
CA LEU A 67 -4.48 5.93 13.06
C LEU A 67 -4.44 6.24 14.57
N LYS A 68 -5.08 5.40 15.40
CA LYS A 68 -5.06 5.52 16.88
C LYS A 68 -3.65 5.35 17.45
N LYS A 69 -2.91 4.34 17.00
CA LYS A 69 -1.58 3.97 17.53
C LYS A 69 -0.50 4.98 17.17
N TYR A 70 -0.52 5.46 15.93
CA TYR A 70 0.53 6.34 15.40
C TYR A 70 0.13 7.82 15.38
N GLY A 71 -1.06 8.17 15.88
CA GLY A 71 -1.51 9.56 16.01
C GLY A 71 -1.77 10.27 14.67
N TYR A 72 -1.92 9.53 13.57
CA TYR A 72 -2.32 10.10 12.30
C TYR A 72 -3.76 10.61 12.43
N LYS A 73 -3.92 11.92 12.60
CA LYS A 73 -5.17 12.59 12.24
C LYS A 73 -5.41 12.26 10.77
N GLU A 74 -6.57 11.70 10.47
CA GLU A 74 -7.06 11.39 9.13
C GLU A 74 -6.57 12.45 8.12
N VAL A 75 -5.53 12.16 7.33
CA VAL A 75 -5.21 12.98 6.17
C VAL A 75 -6.30 12.68 5.14
N GLY A 76 -7.29 13.57 5.08
CA GLY A 76 -8.41 13.52 4.16
C GLY A 76 -9.79 13.55 4.79
N LYS A 77 -10.02 14.37 5.82
CA LYS A 77 -11.32 15.03 6.00
C LYS A 77 -11.21 16.46 5.48
N GLU A 78 -11.85 16.64 4.32
CA GLU A 78 -12.42 17.85 3.70
C GLU A 78 -11.51 19.08 3.52
#